data_AF-I9PM28-F1
#
_entry.id   AF-I9PM28-F1
#
_cell.length_a   1.000
_cell.length_b   1.000
_cell.length_c   1.000
_cell.angle_alpha   90.00
_cell.angle_beta   90.00
_cell.angle_gamma   90.00
#
_symmetry.space_group_name_H-M   'P 1'
#
loop_
_entity.id
_entity.type
_entity.pdbx_description
1 polymer ?
#
loop_
_entity_poly.entity_id
_entity_poly.type
_entity_poly.pdbx_seq_one_letter_code
_entity_poly.pdbx_strand_id
1 'polypeptide(L)'
;MAKNMQSLSRYSRSNQINKEWLDEYLNVAHTNGLQSVRCHCNIIAWAENGDELRRAKNDVGSALALMECTPHHNTTDLPVLYWAGIPGNEADFPSEESFYTFTEQALCFFTAETCYRNSLSPFGLRMVDRLTGKPVFLDISDLPMKKGVVTNRNKFILGPSGSGKSFFTNHLVRQYWEQGTHILLVDTGNSYKGLCDLIHQKTGGDDGVYFTYKEDDPISFNPFFTQDNQYDIEKRDSIKTLILTLWKREDEPPRRSEEVALSNAVSLYIEKIKKNRKIKPNFNSFYEFVRKDYRKVLVDKNVREKDFDVDGFLNVLEPYYKNGEYGYLLNSDKELDLLNKRFIVFELDVVKDNPILFPVVTIIIMETFINKMRRLQGIRKMILIEEA
;
A
#
# COMPACT_ATOMS: atom_id res chain seq x y z
N MET A 1 -47.08 4.90 27.67
CA MET A 1 -46.30 5.86 28.49
C MET A 1 -46.62 7.32 28.16
N ALA A 2 -46.50 7.77 26.89
CA ALA A 2 -46.68 9.18 26.51
C ALA A 2 -48.04 9.82 26.88
N LYS A 3 -49.16 9.10 26.67
CA LYS A 3 -50.49 9.59 27.06
C LYS A 3 -50.64 9.82 28.58
N ASN A 4 -49.97 9.02 29.42
CA ASN A 4 -50.03 9.15 30.88
C ASN A 4 -49.13 10.29 31.39
N MET A 5 -48.00 10.56 30.72
CA MET A 5 -47.11 11.65 31.11
C MET A 5 -47.68 13.04 30.78
N GLN A 6 -48.57 13.17 29.79
CA GLN A 6 -49.29 14.42 29.53
C GLN A 6 -50.24 14.82 30.67
N SER A 7 -50.87 13.85 31.33
CA SER A 7 -51.68 14.12 32.53
C SER A 7 -50.81 14.37 33.76
N LEU A 8 -49.72 13.62 33.93
CA LEU A 8 -48.85 13.69 35.12
C LEU A 8 -47.94 14.92 35.15
N SER A 9 -47.65 15.54 33.99
CA SER A 9 -46.83 16.76 33.89
C SER A 9 -47.42 17.96 34.62
N ARG A 10 -48.73 17.96 34.89
CA ARG A 10 -49.43 19.04 35.60
C ARG A 10 -49.18 19.02 37.12
N TYR A 11 -48.62 17.94 37.65
CA TYR A 11 -48.50 17.71 39.09
C TYR A 11 -47.10 18.01 39.66
N SER A 12 -46.05 18.09 38.83
CA SER A 12 -44.71 18.46 39.30
C SER A 12 -43.82 18.99 38.16
N ARG A 13 -42.84 19.83 38.51
CA ARG A 13 -41.83 20.34 37.57
C ARG A 13 -40.98 19.22 36.96
N SER A 14 -40.66 18.18 37.75
CA SER A 14 -39.91 17.01 37.26
C SER A 14 -40.69 16.25 36.18
N ASN A 15 -42.02 16.07 36.37
CA ASN A 15 -42.86 15.42 35.37
C ASN A 15 -43.00 16.27 34.09
N GLN A 16 -42.95 17.59 34.20
CA GLN A 16 -42.94 18.49 33.04
C GLN A 16 -41.67 18.31 32.21
N ILE A 17 -40.49 18.28 32.83
CA ILE A 17 -39.21 18.05 32.15
C ILE A 17 -39.21 16.67 31.46
N ASN A 18 -39.68 15.62 32.14
CA ASN A 18 -39.76 14.27 31.56
C ASN A 18 -40.71 14.21 30.35
N LYS A 19 -41.79 15.00 30.36
CA LYS A 19 -42.68 15.13 29.21
C LYS A 19 -41.97 15.82 28.05
N GLU A 20 -41.25 16.91 28.30
CA GLU A 20 -40.49 17.65 27.28
C GLU A 20 -39.47 16.73 26.59
N TRP A 21 -38.71 15.93 27.35
CA TRP A 21 -37.79 14.94 26.79
C TRP A 21 -38.48 13.84 25.97
N LEU A 22 -39.65 13.40 26.42
CA LEU A 22 -40.41 12.39 25.68
C LEU A 22 -40.97 12.95 24.37
N ASP A 23 -41.48 14.19 24.38
CA ASP A 23 -41.97 14.86 23.19
C ASP A 23 -40.80 15.12 22.21
N GLU A 24 -39.63 15.51 22.70
CA GLU A 24 -38.40 15.64 21.90
C GLU A 24 -37.98 14.30 21.27
N TYR A 25 -37.94 13.23 22.04
CA TYR A 25 -37.64 11.88 21.54
C TYR A 25 -38.61 11.44 20.44
N LEU A 26 -39.92 11.63 20.65
CA LEU A 26 -40.95 11.29 19.66
C LEU A 26 -40.84 12.15 18.38
N ASN A 27 -40.48 13.42 18.52
CA ASN A 27 -40.26 14.31 17.39
C ASN A 27 -39.03 13.90 16.57
N VAL A 28 -37.94 13.49 17.23
CA VAL A 28 -36.75 12.95 16.55
C VAL A 28 -37.09 11.66 15.82
N ALA A 29 -37.86 10.77 16.46
CA ALA A 29 -38.32 9.52 15.85
C ALA A 29 -39.13 9.78 14.57
N HIS A 30 -40.11 10.68 14.65
CA HIS A 30 -40.99 11.00 13.52
C HIS A 30 -40.27 11.74 12.40
N THR A 31 -39.49 12.78 12.73
CA THR A 31 -38.80 13.63 11.75
C THR A 31 -37.80 12.85 10.91
N ASN A 32 -37.09 11.91 11.52
CA ASN A 32 -36.03 11.14 10.87
C ASN A 32 -36.48 9.74 10.43
N GLY A 33 -37.74 9.36 10.68
CA GLY A 33 -38.25 8.02 10.38
C GLY A 33 -37.54 6.90 11.16
N LEU A 34 -37.07 7.19 12.38
CA LEU A 34 -36.31 6.24 13.20
C LEU A 34 -37.25 5.27 13.94
N GLN A 35 -36.83 4.02 14.03
CA GLN A 35 -37.54 3.00 14.80
C GLN A 35 -37.09 3.01 16.26
N SER A 36 -38.05 3.22 17.17
CA SER A 36 -37.82 3.07 18.61
C SER A 36 -37.66 1.60 18.99
N VAL A 37 -36.62 1.28 19.76
CA VAL A 37 -36.32 -0.07 20.25
C VAL A 37 -36.09 -0.05 21.76
N ARG A 38 -36.26 -1.21 22.40
CA ARG A 38 -35.82 -1.47 23.78
C ARG A 38 -34.40 -2.04 23.73
N CYS A 39 -33.48 -1.45 24.49
CA CYS A 39 -32.10 -1.91 24.59
C CYS A 39 -31.76 -2.24 26.04
N HIS A 40 -31.01 -3.32 26.25
CA HIS A 40 -30.38 -3.68 27.52
C HIS A 40 -28.93 -4.06 27.25
N CYS A 41 -28.02 -3.57 28.09
CA CYS A 41 -26.60 -3.91 28.04
C CYS A 41 -26.11 -4.13 29.47
N ASN A 42 -25.57 -5.31 29.76
CA ASN A 42 -25.01 -5.65 31.06
C ASN A 42 -23.58 -6.14 30.94
N ILE A 43 -22.83 -5.99 32.03
CA ILE A 43 -21.49 -6.56 32.19
C ILE A 43 -21.63 -7.65 33.27
N ILE A 44 -21.33 -8.89 32.89
CA ILE A 44 -21.26 -10.00 33.84
C ILE A 44 -19.80 -10.15 34.27
N ALA A 45 -19.54 -9.91 35.56
CA ALA A 45 -18.22 -10.11 36.16
C ALA A 45 -18.27 -11.28 37.14
N TRP A 46 -17.23 -12.12 37.14
CA TRP A 46 -17.06 -13.23 38.06
C TRP A 46 -15.62 -13.29 38.57
N ALA A 47 -15.42 -13.95 39.71
CA ALA A 47 -14.10 -14.19 40.29
C ALA A 47 -14.11 -15.49 41.10
N GLU A 48 -12.93 -16.03 41.43
CA GLU A 48 -12.80 -17.29 42.17
C GLU A 48 -13.08 -17.12 43.66
N ASN A 49 -12.93 -15.91 44.19
CA ASN A 49 -13.17 -15.60 45.60
C ASN A 49 -13.81 -14.21 45.79
N GLY A 50 -14.32 -13.97 47.00
CA GLY A 50 -15.08 -12.76 47.33
C GLY A 50 -14.27 -11.46 47.28
N ASP A 51 -12.97 -11.51 47.61
CA ASP A 51 -12.11 -10.33 47.58
C ASP A 51 -11.82 -9.88 46.14
N GLU A 52 -11.55 -10.83 45.26
CA GLU A 52 -11.40 -10.58 43.82
C GLU A 52 -12.71 -10.10 43.20
N LEU A 53 -13.85 -10.68 43.57
CA LEU A 53 -15.15 -10.23 43.06
C LEU A 53 -15.41 -8.77 43.44
N ARG A 54 -15.05 -8.37 44.67
CA ARG A 54 -15.19 -6.98 45.12
C ARG A 54 -14.29 -6.03 44.33
N ARG A 55 -13.07 -6.45 43.99
CA ARG A 55 -12.17 -5.66 43.12
C ARG A 55 -12.75 -5.52 41.72
N ALA A 56 -13.13 -6.62 41.08
CA ALA A 56 -13.73 -6.62 39.75
C ALA A 56 -14.99 -5.73 39.69
N LYS A 57 -15.85 -5.80 40.71
CA LYS A 57 -17.03 -4.93 40.84
C LYS A 57 -16.64 -3.44 40.88
N ASN A 58 -15.64 -3.08 41.66
CA ASN A 58 -15.18 -1.69 41.76
C ASN A 58 -14.60 -1.21 40.42
N ASP A 59 -13.78 -2.03 39.76
CA ASP A 59 -13.16 -1.69 38.48
C ASP A 59 -14.21 -1.47 37.38
N VAL A 60 -15.21 -2.36 37.29
CA VAL A 60 -16.35 -2.20 36.36
C VAL A 60 -17.14 -0.93 36.67
N GLY A 61 -17.44 -0.69 37.95
CA GLY A 61 -18.15 0.53 38.37
C GLY A 61 -17.39 1.80 38.02
N SER A 62 -16.07 1.82 38.25
CA SER A 62 -15.20 2.95 37.90
C SER A 62 -15.12 3.16 36.39
N ALA A 63 -15.05 2.09 35.59
CA ALA A 63 -15.03 2.18 34.13
C ALA A 63 -16.35 2.76 33.57
N LEU A 64 -17.50 2.32 34.11
CA LEU A 64 -18.81 2.89 33.75
C LEU A 64 -18.91 4.37 34.12
N ALA A 65 -18.43 4.75 35.30
CA ALA A 65 -18.43 6.15 35.74
C ALA A 65 -17.52 7.03 34.88
N LEU A 66 -16.39 6.52 34.36
CA LEU A 66 -15.52 7.22 33.41
C LEU A 66 -16.21 7.51 32.07
N MET A 67 -17.24 6.73 31.71
CA MET A 67 -18.11 6.98 30.56
C MET A 67 -19.31 7.88 30.90
N GLU A 68 -19.27 8.55 32.05
CA GLU A 68 -20.37 9.39 32.57
C GLU A 68 -21.70 8.62 32.76
N CYS A 69 -21.62 7.29 32.89
CA CYS A 69 -22.77 6.45 33.17
C CYS A 69 -22.89 6.19 34.68
N THR A 70 -24.13 6.15 35.18
CA THR A 70 -24.40 5.77 36.57
C THR A 70 -24.40 4.24 36.69
N PRO A 71 -23.44 3.62 37.41
CA PRO A 71 -23.40 2.16 37.52
C PRO A 71 -24.62 1.65 38.30
N HIS A 72 -25.45 0.84 37.65
CA HIS A 72 -26.55 0.14 38.32
C HIS A 72 -26.12 -1.30 38.64
N HIS A 73 -26.05 -1.62 39.93
CA HIS A 73 -25.71 -2.97 40.38
C HIS A 73 -26.98 -3.70 40.79
N ASN A 74 -27.52 -4.52 39.87
CA ASN A 74 -28.71 -5.31 40.16
C ASN A 74 -28.35 -6.41 41.18
N THR A 75 -29.15 -6.54 42.24
CA THR A 75 -29.00 -7.58 43.29
C THR A 75 -30.27 -8.40 43.50
N THR A 76 -31.34 -8.06 42.78
CA THR A 76 -32.68 -8.59 42.99
C THR A 76 -32.97 -9.70 41.99
N ASP A 77 -32.78 -9.42 40.70
CA ASP A 77 -33.20 -10.30 39.60
C ASP A 77 -32.01 -10.95 38.90
N LEU A 78 -30.92 -11.15 39.63
CA LEU A 78 -29.65 -11.70 39.11
C LEU A 78 -29.81 -13.01 38.34
N PRO A 79 -30.58 -14.03 38.81
CA PRO A 79 -30.77 -15.25 38.03
C PRO A 79 -31.49 -14.99 36.72
N VAL A 80 -32.51 -14.12 36.72
CA VAL A 80 -33.31 -13.81 35.52
C VAL A 80 -32.43 -13.08 34.50
N LEU A 81 -31.69 -12.06 34.93
CA LEU A 81 -30.76 -11.33 34.06
C LEU A 81 -29.64 -12.22 33.50
N TYR A 82 -29.12 -13.14 34.31
CA TYR A 82 -28.12 -14.09 33.85
C TYR A 82 -28.66 -15.00 32.75
N TRP A 83 -29.85 -15.59 32.95
CA TRP A 83 -30.48 -16.47 31.98
C TRP A 83 -30.97 -15.72 30.73
N ALA A 84 -31.56 -14.54 30.88
CA ALA A 84 -32.01 -13.71 29.76
C ALA A 84 -30.83 -13.20 28.92
N GLY A 85 -29.66 -12.99 29.55
CA GLY A 85 -28.42 -12.60 28.87
C GLY A 85 -27.75 -13.71 28.04
N ILE A 86 -28.25 -14.94 28.10
CA ILE A 86 -27.76 -16.03 27.23
C ILE A 86 -28.32 -15.83 25.82
N PRO A 87 -27.47 -15.87 24.76
CA PRO A 87 -27.92 -15.71 23.38
C PRO A 87 -29.10 -16.62 23.03
N GLY A 88 -30.18 -16.04 22.50
CA GLY A 88 -31.42 -16.71 22.15
C GLY A 88 -32.49 -16.70 23.25
N ASN A 89 -32.19 -16.19 24.45
CA ASN A 89 -33.14 -16.09 25.56
C ASN A 89 -33.58 -14.64 25.86
N GLU A 90 -33.34 -13.72 24.93
CA GLU A 90 -33.52 -12.28 25.17
C GLU A 90 -34.99 -11.88 25.38
N ALA A 91 -35.93 -12.75 25.00
CA ALA A 91 -37.36 -12.54 25.22
C ALA A 91 -37.75 -12.54 26.72
N ASP A 92 -36.92 -13.16 27.58
CA ASP A 92 -37.14 -13.22 29.03
C ASP A 92 -36.56 -11.99 29.76
N PHE A 93 -35.96 -11.02 29.06
CA PHE A 93 -35.42 -9.82 29.70
C PHE A 93 -36.54 -9.00 30.36
N PRO A 94 -36.40 -8.64 31.65
CA PRO A 94 -37.35 -7.77 32.31
C PRO A 94 -37.47 -6.42 31.60
N SER A 95 -38.70 -5.98 31.34
CA SER A 95 -38.97 -4.76 30.57
C SER A 95 -38.43 -3.49 31.24
N GLU A 96 -38.34 -3.52 32.57
CA GLU A 96 -37.86 -2.49 33.48
C GLU A 96 -36.34 -2.34 33.47
N GLU A 97 -35.62 -3.39 33.07
CA GLU A 97 -34.16 -3.39 32.93
C GLU A 97 -33.72 -2.88 31.54
N SER A 98 -34.67 -2.57 30.66
CA SER A 98 -34.42 -2.03 29.33
C SER A 98 -34.76 -0.55 29.23
N PHE A 99 -34.01 0.19 28.41
CA PHE A 99 -34.29 1.60 28.11
C PHE A 99 -34.70 1.80 26.64
N TYR A 100 -35.36 2.92 26.35
CA TYR A 100 -35.74 3.28 24.99
C TYR A 100 -34.59 4.00 24.28
N THR A 101 -34.30 3.59 23.06
CA THR A 101 -33.33 4.24 22.16
C THR A 101 -33.74 4.01 20.70
N PHE A 102 -32.93 4.41 19.73
CA PHE A 102 -33.14 4.04 18.32
C PHE A 102 -32.14 2.96 17.89
N THR A 103 -32.47 2.26 16.80
CA THR A 103 -31.70 1.12 16.30
C THR A 103 -30.22 1.45 16.12
N GLU A 104 -29.90 2.61 15.53
CA GLU A 104 -28.52 3.01 15.24
C GLU A 104 -27.69 3.16 16.51
N GLN A 105 -28.23 3.82 17.54
CA GLN A 105 -27.56 4.00 18.83
C GLN A 105 -27.50 2.69 19.62
N ALA A 106 -28.54 1.85 19.55
CA ALA A 106 -28.51 0.52 20.18
C ALA A 106 -27.36 -0.34 19.63
N LEU A 107 -27.15 -0.31 18.32
CA LEU A 107 -26.08 -1.06 17.66
C LEU A 107 -24.68 -0.59 18.05
N CYS A 108 -24.51 0.66 18.50
CA CYS A 108 -23.23 1.14 19.02
C CYS A 108 -22.79 0.43 20.32
N PHE A 109 -23.72 -0.18 21.06
CA PHE A 109 -23.42 -0.95 22.28
C PHE A 109 -23.14 -2.43 22.02
N PHE A 110 -23.28 -2.91 20.78
CA PHE A 110 -22.91 -4.28 20.43
C PHE A 110 -21.39 -4.43 20.38
N THR A 111 -20.89 -5.59 20.81
CA THR A 111 -19.46 -5.92 20.69
C THR A 111 -19.09 -6.02 19.20
N ALA A 112 -18.35 -5.04 18.70
CA ALA A 112 -17.79 -5.07 17.34
C ALA A 112 -16.57 -6.01 17.21
N GLU A 113 -16.02 -6.45 18.35
CA GLU A 113 -14.95 -7.44 18.39
C GLU A 113 -15.52 -8.85 18.24
N THR A 114 -15.08 -9.55 17.20
CA THR A 114 -15.43 -10.95 16.94
C THR A 114 -14.16 -11.72 16.62
N CYS A 115 -14.21 -13.05 16.76
CA CYS A 115 -13.11 -13.91 16.34
C CYS A 115 -12.77 -13.65 14.87
N TYR A 116 -11.47 -13.57 14.55
CA TYR A 116 -11.04 -13.49 13.16
C TYR A 116 -11.58 -14.66 12.36
N ARG A 117 -12.06 -14.37 11.15
CA ARG A 117 -12.62 -15.37 10.22
C ARG A 117 -11.75 -15.48 8.98
N ASN A 118 -11.73 -16.68 8.41
CA ASN A 118 -11.09 -16.89 7.12
C ASN A 118 -11.77 -16.02 6.05
N SER A 119 -10.94 -15.43 5.20
CA SER A 119 -11.38 -14.78 3.98
C SER A 119 -11.80 -15.85 2.96
N LEU A 120 -12.98 -15.68 2.36
CA LEU A 120 -13.46 -16.51 1.25
C LEU A 120 -12.83 -16.04 -0.07
N SER A 121 -11.51 -16.08 -0.16
CA SER A 121 -10.74 -15.64 -1.32
C SER A 121 -9.80 -16.76 -1.77
N PRO A 122 -9.53 -16.93 -3.08
CA PRO A 122 -8.49 -17.85 -3.54
C PRO A 122 -7.07 -17.31 -3.27
N PHE A 123 -6.95 -16.05 -2.87
CA PHE A 123 -5.69 -15.34 -2.64
C PHE A 123 -5.66 -14.78 -1.21
N GLY A 124 -4.51 -14.84 -0.54
CA GLY A 124 -4.38 -14.27 0.79
C GLY A 124 -3.13 -14.68 1.54
N LEU A 125 -3.16 -14.46 2.84
CA LEU A 125 -2.06 -14.66 3.77
C LEU A 125 -2.47 -15.64 4.85
N ARG A 126 -1.57 -16.57 5.18
CA ARG A 126 -1.73 -17.38 6.38
C ARG A 126 -1.20 -16.61 7.58
N MET A 127 -2.12 -16.19 8.44
CA MET A 127 -1.87 -15.50 9.70
C MET A 127 -2.37 -16.37 10.86
N VAL A 128 -2.22 -15.87 12.08
CA VAL A 128 -2.69 -16.53 13.30
C VAL A 128 -3.48 -15.52 14.12
N ASP A 129 -4.63 -15.94 14.64
CA ASP A 129 -5.35 -15.17 15.65
C ASP A 129 -4.50 -15.03 16.91
N ARG A 130 -4.29 -13.80 17.34
CA ARG A 130 -3.43 -13.46 18.46
C ARG A 130 -3.91 -14.08 19.77
N LEU A 131 -5.22 -14.15 20.01
CA LEU A 131 -5.76 -14.58 21.31
C LEU A 131 -5.89 -16.11 21.39
N THR A 132 -6.38 -16.76 20.34
CA THR A 132 -6.63 -18.20 20.37
C THR A 132 -5.52 -19.06 19.74
N GLY A 133 -4.57 -18.45 19.02
CA GLY A 133 -3.55 -19.17 18.25
C GLY A 133 -4.11 -19.88 17.01
N LYS A 134 -5.40 -19.68 16.68
CA LYS A 134 -6.04 -20.32 15.54
C LYS A 134 -5.49 -19.78 14.22
N PRO A 135 -5.08 -20.63 13.26
CA PRO A 135 -4.70 -20.17 11.93
C PRO A 135 -5.85 -19.47 11.22
N VAL A 136 -5.55 -18.34 10.58
CA VAL A 136 -6.50 -17.52 9.81
C VAL A 136 -5.95 -17.30 8.41
N PHE A 137 -6.77 -17.57 7.41
CA PHE A 137 -6.49 -17.17 6.03
C PHE A 137 -7.08 -15.79 5.77
N LEU A 138 -6.23 -14.81 5.45
CA LEU A 138 -6.60 -13.40 5.38
C LEU A 138 -6.32 -12.82 3.99
N ASP A 139 -7.35 -12.32 3.32
CA ASP A 139 -7.21 -11.53 2.10
C ASP A 139 -7.36 -10.04 2.42
N ILE A 140 -6.25 -9.30 2.33
CA ILE A 140 -6.21 -7.86 2.54
C ILE A 140 -6.36 -7.05 1.24
N SER A 141 -6.55 -7.71 0.09
CA SER A 141 -6.53 -7.08 -1.22
C SER A 141 -7.86 -7.21 -1.96
N ASP A 142 -8.32 -8.42 -2.27
CA ASP A 142 -9.43 -8.60 -3.21
C ASP A 142 -10.78 -8.67 -2.52
N LEU A 143 -10.88 -9.42 -1.41
CA LEU A 143 -12.11 -9.54 -0.65
C LEU A 143 -12.60 -8.18 -0.12
N PRO A 144 -11.75 -7.30 0.48
CA PRO A 144 -12.18 -5.98 0.91
C PRO A 144 -12.65 -5.10 -0.26
N MET A 145 -11.99 -5.20 -1.42
CA MET A 145 -12.39 -4.47 -2.63
C MET A 145 -13.76 -4.96 -3.13
N LYS A 146 -13.98 -6.28 -3.20
CA LYS A 146 -15.26 -6.88 -3.62
C LYS A 146 -16.41 -6.50 -2.68
N LYS A 147 -16.11 -6.28 -1.39
CA LYS A 147 -17.09 -5.83 -0.39
C LYS A 147 -17.32 -4.32 -0.39
N GLY A 148 -16.59 -3.54 -1.19
CA GLY A 148 -16.66 -2.09 -1.19
C GLY A 148 -16.07 -1.42 0.06
N VAL A 149 -15.27 -2.15 0.86
CA VAL A 149 -14.60 -1.63 2.06
C VAL A 149 -13.41 -0.74 1.70
N VAL A 150 -12.77 -1.02 0.57
CA VAL A 150 -11.65 -0.24 0.03
C VAL A 150 -11.88 0.06 -1.44
N THR A 151 -11.35 1.19 -1.91
CA THR A 151 -11.40 1.61 -3.32
C THR A 151 -10.11 1.30 -4.08
N ASN A 152 -9.03 0.98 -3.37
CA ASN A 152 -7.73 0.63 -3.95
C ASN A 152 -7.04 -0.49 -3.14
N ARG A 153 -5.98 -1.05 -3.72
CA ARG A 153 -5.19 -2.14 -3.11
C ARG A 153 -3.88 -1.66 -2.47
N ASN A 154 -3.66 -0.34 -2.40
CA ASN A 154 -2.45 0.21 -1.80
C ASN A 154 -2.42 -0.13 -0.31
N LYS A 155 -1.23 -0.32 0.25
CA LYS A 155 -1.00 -0.69 1.65
C LYS A 155 0.08 0.19 2.23
N PHE A 156 -0.07 0.50 3.52
CA PHE A 156 0.92 1.20 4.31
C PHE A 156 1.17 0.37 5.57
N ILE A 157 2.43 0.03 5.83
CA ILE A 157 2.84 -0.79 6.97
C ILE A 157 3.63 0.13 7.90
N LEU A 158 3.09 0.40 9.09
CA LEU A 158 3.68 1.32 10.06
C LEU A 158 3.97 0.61 11.38
N GLY A 159 5.07 0.99 12.02
CA GLY A 159 5.49 0.53 13.33
C GLY A 159 6.87 1.09 13.70
N PRO A 160 7.20 1.22 15.00
CA PRO A 160 8.52 1.67 15.43
C PRO A 160 9.64 0.67 15.04
N SER A 161 10.90 1.07 15.21
CA SER A 161 12.02 0.12 15.05
C SER A 161 11.86 -1.06 16.01
N GLY A 162 12.19 -2.27 15.54
CA GLY A 162 12.04 -3.50 16.32
C GLY A 162 10.60 -4.02 16.47
N SER A 163 9.57 -3.36 15.92
CA SER A 163 8.17 -3.82 16.05
C SER A 163 7.79 -5.01 15.17
N GLY A 164 8.75 -5.57 14.41
CA GLY A 164 8.52 -6.68 13.50
C GLY A 164 7.96 -6.30 12.12
N LYS A 165 8.10 -5.04 11.68
CA LYS A 165 7.68 -4.61 10.33
C LYS A 165 8.26 -5.49 9.22
N SER A 166 9.58 -5.57 9.11
CA SER A 166 10.27 -6.32 8.06
C SER A 166 10.05 -7.83 8.19
N PHE A 167 9.82 -8.34 9.41
CA PHE A 167 9.43 -9.73 9.64
C PHE A 167 8.05 -10.04 9.02
N PHE A 168 7.05 -9.20 9.31
CA PHE A 168 5.73 -9.30 8.69
C PHE A 168 5.81 -9.14 7.18
N THR A 169 6.55 -8.14 6.70
CA THR A 169 6.64 -7.84 5.26
C THR A 169 7.30 -8.99 4.50
N ASN A 170 8.37 -9.59 5.02
CA ASN A 170 8.97 -10.81 4.43
C ASN A 170 7.95 -11.94 4.28
N HIS A 171 7.13 -12.19 5.31
CA HIS A 171 6.06 -13.19 5.25
C HIS A 171 4.99 -12.86 4.21
N LEU A 172 4.55 -11.59 4.16
CA LEU A 172 3.61 -11.05 3.17
C LEU A 172 4.12 -11.28 1.75
N VAL A 173 5.33 -10.79 1.43
CA VAL A 173 5.86 -10.87 0.07
C VAL A 173 6.16 -12.31 -0.35
N ARG A 174 6.65 -13.15 0.57
CA ARG A 174 6.83 -14.59 0.30
C ARG A 174 5.51 -15.25 -0.09
N GLN A 175 4.46 -15.07 0.69
CA GLN A 175 3.15 -15.67 0.40
C GLN A 175 2.55 -15.16 -0.91
N TYR A 176 2.73 -13.87 -1.21
CA TYR A 176 2.29 -13.29 -2.48
C TYR A 176 3.06 -13.90 -3.66
N TRP A 177 4.39 -14.06 -3.52
CA TRP A 177 5.24 -14.71 -4.50
C TRP A 177 4.83 -16.18 -4.71
N GLU A 178 4.61 -16.95 -3.64
CA GLU A 178 4.15 -18.35 -3.71
C GLU A 178 2.84 -18.49 -4.50
N GLN A 179 2.01 -17.44 -4.51
CA GLN A 179 0.74 -17.36 -5.25
C GLN A 179 0.87 -16.69 -6.64
N GLY A 180 2.08 -16.60 -7.20
CA GLY A 180 2.32 -16.15 -8.57
C GLY A 180 2.39 -14.63 -8.76
N THR A 181 2.52 -13.86 -7.68
CA THR A 181 2.71 -12.40 -7.77
C THR A 181 4.12 -12.08 -8.24
N HIS A 182 4.25 -11.11 -9.15
CA HIS A 182 5.54 -10.47 -9.45
C HIS A 182 5.78 -9.32 -8.47
N ILE A 183 6.88 -9.38 -7.75
CA ILE A 183 7.26 -8.50 -6.67
C ILE A 183 8.55 -7.79 -7.06
N LEU A 184 8.50 -6.47 -7.03
CA LEU A 184 9.67 -5.61 -7.09
C LEU A 184 9.80 -4.89 -5.75
N LEU A 185 10.91 -5.12 -5.07
CA LEU A 185 11.23 -4.58 -3.75
C LEU A 185 12.35 -3.55 -3.88
N VAL A 186 12.18 -2.41 -3.23
CA VAL A 186 13.23 -1.43 -2.97
C VAL A 186 13.55 -1.52 -1.48
N ASP A 187 14.75 -1.98 -1.18
CA ASP A 187 15.24 -2.28 0.18
C ASP A 187 16.30 -1.25 0.58
N THR A 188 16.26 -0.89 1.87
CA THR A 188 17.30 -0.14 2.56
C THR A 188 17.69 -0.93 3.80
N GLY A 189 18.85 -1.59 3.76
CA GLY A 189 19.38 -2.33 4.91
C GLY A 189 19.32 -3.85 4.81
N ASN A 190 19.31 -4.42 3.60
CA ASN A 190 19.48 -5.86 3.34
C ASN A 190 18.45 -6.78 4.01
N SER A 191 17.27 -6.27 4.39
CA SER A 191 16.24 -7.01 5.11
C SER A 191 15.61 -8.14 4.30
N TYR A 192 15.71 -8.09 2.96
CA TYR A 192 15.08 -9.06 2.06
C TYR A 192 16.08 -10.00 1.36
N LYS A 193 17.38 -9.85 1.62
CA LYS A 193 18.43 -10.68 1.01
C LYS A 193 18.21 -12.17 1.28
N GLY A 194 17.97 -12.54 2.54
CA GLY A 194 17.78 -13.94 2.92
C GLY A 194 16.59 -14.61 2.22
N LEU A 195 15.47 -13.88 2.03
CA LEU A 195 14.32 -14.38 1.27
C LEU A 195 14.63 -14.46 -0.22
N CYS A 196 15.32 -13.47 -0.78
CA CYS A 196 15.71 -13.45 -2.18
C CYS A 196 16.63 -14.65 -2.51
N ASP A 197 17.65 -14.90 -1.70
CA ASP A 197 18.58 -16.02 -1.84
C ASP A 197 17.85 -17.37 -1.73
N LEU A 198 16.90 -17.49 -0.80
CA LEU A 198 16.08 -18.69 -0.66
C LEU A 198 15.25 -18.96 -1.92
N ILE A 199 14.63 -17.93 -2.49
CA ILE A 199 13.86 -18.04 -3.73
C ILE A 199 14.79 -18.40 -4.90
N HIS A 200 15.96 -17.77 -4.98
CA HIS A 200 16.97 -18.04 -5.98
C HIS A 200 17.39 -19.51 -5.98
N GLN A 201 17.76 -20.03 -4.81
CA GLN A 201 18.13 -21.43 -4.65
C GLN A 201 16.98 -22.38 -4.97
N LYS A 202 15.76 -22.09 -4.46
CA LYS A 202 14.57 -22.92 -4.69
C LYS A 202 14.18 -23.03 -6.16
N THR A 203 14.48 -22.01 -6.95
CA THR A 203 14.14 -21.94 -8.37
C THR A 203 15.33 -22.25 -9.29
N GLY A 204 16.49 -22.61 -8.75
CA GLY A 204 17.70 -22.86 -9.54
C GLY A 204 18.21 -21.62 -10.29
N GLY A 205 17.90 -20.42 -9.81
CA GLY A 205 18.24 -19.14 -10.43
C GLY A 205 17.21 -18.61 -11.44
N ASP A 206 16.11 -19.33 -11.66
CA ASP A 206 15.01 -18.85 -12.51
C ASP A 206 14.31 -17.62 -11.91
N ASP A 207 14.35 -17.45 -10.59
CA ASP A 207 13.80 -16.31 -9.87
C ASP A 207 14.74 -15.84 -8.75
N GLY A 208 14.37 -14.80 -7.99
CA GLY A 208 15.20 -14.29 -6.90
C GLY A 208 16.43 -13.56 -7.44
N VAL A 209 16.23 -12.29 -7.81
CA VAL A 209 17.29 -11.42 -8.30
C VAL A 209 17.55 -10.32 -7.27
N TYR A 210 18.76 -10.30 -6.73
CA TYR A 210 19.19 -9.30 -5.76
C TYR A 210 20.20 -8.35 -6.41
N PHE A 211 19.81 -7.10 -6.62
CA PHE A 211 20.68 -6.04 -7.09
C PHE A 211 21.23 -5.25 -5.91
N THR A 212 22.55 -5.15 -5.84
CA THR A 212 23.26 -4.31 -4.88
C THR A 212 24.49 -3.73 -5.57
N TYR A 213 24.90 -2.53 -5.16
CA TYR A 213 26.11 -1.93 -5.70
C TYR A 213 27.33 -2.54 -5.02
N LYS A 214 28.24 -3.07 -5.83
CA LYS A 214 29.59 -3.46 -5.40
C LYS A 214 30.60 -2.77 -6.31
N GLU A 215 31.76 -2.38 -5.76
CA GLU A 215 32.82 -1.74 -6.55
C GLU A 215 33.34 -2.64 -7.68
N ASP A 216 33.36 -3.96 -7.46
CA ASP A 216 33.83 -4.97 -8.41
C ASP A 216 32.75 -5.50 -9.38
N ASP A 217 31.47 -5.31 -9.04
CA ASP A 217 30.31 -5.65 -9.89
C ASP A 217 29.24 -4.55 -9.75
N PRO A 218 29.45 -3.39 -10.39
CA PRO A 218 28.52 -2.28 -10.24
C PRO A 218 27.21 -2.59 -10.95
N ILE A 219 26.12 -2.00 -10.42
CA ILE A 219 24.80 -2.12 -11.03
C ILE A 219 24.87 -1.54 -12.45
N SER A 220 24.54 -2.36 -13.44
CA SER A 220 24.49 -1.97 -14.84
C SER A 220 23.18 -2.44 -15.47
N PHE A 221 22.64 -1.62 -16.35
CA PHE A 221 21.42 -1.89 -17.09
C PHE A 221 21.56 -1.40 -18.53
N ASN A 222 20.68 -1.84 -19.43
CA ASN A 222 20.60 -1.32 -20.79
C ASN A 222 19.18 -0.83 -21.08
N PRO A 223 18.92 0.48 -20.95
CA PRO A 223 17.58 1.04 -21.15
C PRO A 223 17.15 1.04 -22.61
N PHE A 224 18.08 0.85 -23.55
CA PHE A 224 17.76 0.77 -24.98
C PHE A 224 17.45 -0.65 -25.42
N PHE A 225 17.68 -1.67 -24.59
CA PHE A 225 17.42 -3.06 -24.96
C PHE A 225 15.93 -3.42 -24.81
N THR A 226 15.40 -4.15 -25.79
CA THR A 226 14.10 -4.82 -25.73
C THR A 226 14.20 -6.16 -26.46
N GLN A 227 13.85 -7.26 -25.80
CA GLN A 227 14.02 -8.61 -26.35
C GLN A 227 13.24 -8.85 -27.65
N ASP A 228 12.04 -8.28 -27.75
CA ASP A 228 11.14 -8.36 -28.90
C ASP A 228 11.27 -7.17 -29.86
N ASN A 229 12.25 -6.29 -29.63
CA ASN A 229 12.51 -5.10 -30.44
C ASN A 229 11.30 -4.14 -30.56
N GLN A 230 10.41 -4.16 -29.56
CA GLN A 230 9.25 -3.27 -29.48
C GLN A 230 9.55 -2.05 -28.59
N TYR A 231 9.35 -0.86 -29.16
CA TYR A 231 9.55 0.43 -28.50
C TYR A 231 8.25 1.23 -28.62
N ASP A 232 7.34 0.96 -27.70
CA ASP A 232 6.08 1.68 -27.53
C ASP A 232 6.33 3.14 -27.09
N ILE A 233 5.26 3.95 -27.01
CA ILE A 233 5.36 5.38 -26.67
C ILE A 233 6.06 5.54 -25.33
N GLU A 234 5.65 4.76 -24.34
CA GLU A 234 6.15 4.94 -22.99
C GLU A 234 7.57 4.37 -22.80
N LYS A 235 8.02 3.37 -23.57
CA LYS A 235 9.45 2.98 -23.61
C LYS A 235 10.29 4.13 -24.16
N ARG A 236 9.82 4.80 -25.22
CA ARG A 236 10.49 6.00 -25.75
C ARG A 236 10.52 7.11 -24.71
N ASP A 237 9.42 7.34 -24.01
CA ASP A 237 9.36 8.34 -22.95
C ASP A 237 10.24 7.95 -21.76
N SER A 238 10.35 6.67 -21.39
CA SER A 238 11.27 6.22 -20.33
C SER A 238 12.74 6.50 -20.69
N ILE A 239 13.15 6.22 -21.93
CA ILE A 239 14.48 6.54 -22.43
C ILE A 239 14.68 8.06 -22.43
N LYS A 240 13.70 8.83 -22.92
CA LYS A 240 13.74 10.30 -22.91
C LYS A 240 13.94 10.83 -21.49
N THR A 241 13.11 10.38 -20.53
CA THR A 241 13.18 10.81 -19.13
C THR A 241 14.52 10.45 -18.51
N LEU A 242 15.03 9.23 -18.74
CA LEU A 242 16.35 8.84 -18.28
C LEU A 242 17.44 9.78 -18.83
N ILE A 243 17.46 10.03 -20.13
CA ILE A 243 18.47 10.92 -20.72
C ILE A 243 18.33 12.37 -20.23
N LEU A 244 17.10 12.86 -20.01
CA LEU A 244 16.87 14.18 -19.41
C LEU A 244 17.44 14.27 -17.99
N THR A 245 17.18 13.28 -17.14
CA THR A 245 17.68 13.25 -15.76
C THR A 245 19.20 13.20 -15.70
N LEU A 246 19.84 12.56 -16.68
CA LEU A 246 21.30 12.52 -16.78
C LEU A 246 21.91 13.82 -17.30
N TRP A 247 21.18 14.53 -18.16
CA TRP A 247 21.65 15.75 -18.81
C TRP A 247 21.40 17.00 -17.96
N LYS A 248 20.27 17.07 -17.27
CA LYS A 248 19.83 18.25 -16.52
C LYS A 248 19.91 18.00 -15.02
N ARG A 249 20.34 19.03 -14.28
CA ARG A 249 20.33 19.03 -12.81
C ARG A 249 18.95 19.43 -12.30
N GLU A 250 18.66 19.15 -11.04
CA GLU A 250 17.37 19.52 -10.41
C GLU A 250 17.07 21.02 -10.46
N ASP A 251 18.11 21.86 -10.45
CA ASP A 251 18.02 23.32 -10.48
C ASP A 251 17.96 23.90 -11.91
N GLU A 252 18.11 23.09 -12.95
CA GLU A 252 18.08 23.51 -14.35
C GLU A 252 17.05 22.70 -15.17
N PRO A 253 15.76 23.04 -15.10
CA PRO A 253 14.74 22.31 -15.84
C PRO A 253 14.96 22.44 -17.37
N PRO A 254 14.72 21.35 -18.14
CA PRO A 254 14.89 21.40 -19.59
C PRO A 254 13.90 22.37 -20.22
N ARG A 255 14.36 23.09 -21.23
CA ARG A 255 13.50 23.95 -22.04
C ARG A 255 12.63 23.09 -22.95
N ARG A 256 11.45 23.59 -23.32
CA ARG A 256 10.56 22.89 -24.25
C ARG A 256 11.22 22.53 -25.58
N SER A 257 12.13 23.37 -26.09
CA SER A 257 12.90 23.08 -27.30
C SER A 257 13.84 21.87 -27.12
N GLU A 258 14.47 21.77 -25.94
CA GLU A 258 15.39 20.69 -25.59
C GLU A 258 14.65 19.36 -25.45
N GLU A 259 13.49 19.37 -24.80
CA GLU A 259 12.63 18.18 -24.68
C GLU A 259 12.16 17.67 -26.04
N VAL A 260 11.77 18.59 -26.94
CA VAL A 260 11.31 18.25 -28.29
C VAL A 260 12.48 17.70 -29.12
N ALA A 261 13.65 18.32 -29.03
CA ALA A 261 14.84 17.86 -29.71
C ALA A 261 15.27 16.47 -29.21
N LEU A 262 15.27 16.23 -27.90
CA LEU A 262 15.62 14.92 -27.35
C LEU A 262 14.57 13.86 -27.71
N SER A 263 13.28 14.18 -27.67
CA SER A 263 12.21 13.29 -28.13
C SER A 263 12.40 12.90 -29.60
N ASN A 264 12.80 13.85 -30.46
CA ASN A 264 13.11 13.60 -31.86
C ASN A 264 14.37 12.72 -32.01
N ALA A 265 15.43 13.01 -31.25
CA ALA A 265 16.66 12.22 -31.26
C ALA A 265 16.42 10.75 -30.88
N VAL A 266 15.69 10.51 -29.78
CA VAL A 266 15.32 9.15 -29.31
C VAL A 266 14.49 8.44 -30.37
N SER A 267 13.51 9.12 -30.97
CA SER A 267 12.65 8.52 -32.00
C SER A 267 13.44 8.11 -33.24
N LEU A 268 14.29 8.99 -33.77
CA LEU A 268 15.11 8.71 -34.96
C LEU A 268 16.17 7.63 -34.69
N TYR A 269 16.75 7.63 -33.49
CA TYR A 269 17.67 6.58 -33.08
C TYR A 269 16.96 5.21 -33.05
N ILE A 270 15.77 5.14 -32.46
CA ILE A 270 14.96 3.91 -32.39
C ILE A 270 14.60 3.42 -33.80
N GLU A 271 14.25 4.32 -34.73
CA GLU A 271 14.04 3.94 -36.13
C GLU A 271 15.31 3.38 -36.79
N LYS A 272 16.47 3.97 -36.50
CA LYS A 272 17.76 3.52 -37.04
C LYS A 272 18.12 2.11 -36.57
N ILE A 273 18.01 1.82 -35.27
CA ILE A 273 18.28 0.48 -34.71
C ILE A 273 17.25 -0.56 -35.18
N LYS A 274 15.99 -0.16 -35.39
CA LYS A 274 14.96 -1.04 -35.96
C LYS A 274 15.26 -1.43 -37.41
N LYS A 275 15.77 -0.48 -38.21
CA LYS A 275 16.14 -0.72 -39.62
C LYS A 275 17.46 -1.47 -39.76
N ASN A 276 18.41 -1.29 -38.83
CA ASN A 276 19.72 -1.92 -38.89
C ASN A 276 20.05 -2.68 -37.59
N ARG A 277 19.73 -3.97 -37.58
CA ARG A 277 19.99 -4.88 -36.45
C ARG A 277 21.47 -5.12 -36.14
N LYS A 278 22.41 -4.65 -36.97
CA LYS A 278 23.84 -4.70 -36.64
C LYS A 278 24.23 -3.67 -35.56
N ILE A 279 23.39 -2.66 -35.34
CA ILE A 279 23.60 -1.67 -34.29
C ILE A 279 23.08 -2.26 -32.99
N LYS A 280 23.98 -2.53 -32.04
CA LYS A 280 23.58 -2.96 -30.69
C LYS A 280 22.89 -1.79 -29.98
N PRO A 281 21.62 -1.92 -29.54
CA PRO A 281 20.92 -0.83 -28.88
C PRO A 281 21.47 -0.67 -27.46
N ASN A 282 22.13 0.45 -27.19
CA ASN A 282 22.68 0.84 -25.89
C ASN A 282 22.99 2.34 -25.88
N PHE A 283 23.40 2.86 -24.73
CA PHE A 283 23.73 4.28 -24.61
C PHE A 283 24.90 4.68 -25.52
N ASN A 284 25.91 3.82 -25.67
CA ASN A 284 27.07 4.10 -26.53
C ASN A 284 26.69 4.37 -27.99
N SER A 285 25.80 3.56 -28.55
CA SER A 285 25.36 3.75 -29.94
C SER A 285 24.36 4.90 -30.09
N PHE A 286 23.58 5.22 -29.06
CA PHE A 286 22.76 6.44 -29.01
C PHE A 286 23.66 7.70 -29.01
N TYR A 287 24.69 7.72 -28.17
CA TYR A 287 25.67 8.80 -28.08
C TYR A 287 26.37 9.04 -29.43
N GLU A 288 26.84 7.98 -30.08
CA GLU A 288 27.46 8.06 -31.42
C GLU A 288 26.47 8.54 -32.50
N PHE A 289 25.21 8.11 -32.42
CA PHE A 289 24.16 8.58 -33.31
C PHE A 289 23.92 10.09 -33.16
N VAL A 290 23.85 10.58 -31.91
CA VAL A 290 23.67 12.02 -31.65
C VAL A 290 24.84 12.81 -32.20
N ARG A 291 26.08 12.36 -31.93
CA ARG A 291 27.32 12.99 -32.36
C ARG A 291 27.45 13.13 -33.89
N LYS A 292 26.98 12.14 -34.65
CA LYS A 292 27.22 12.06 -36.11
C LYS A 292 25.96 12.32 -36.93
N ASP A 293 24.93 11.52 -36.75
CA ASP A 293 23.75 11.51 -37.62
C ASP A 293 22.77 12.62 -37.21
N TYR A 294 22.45 12.72 -35.92
CA TYR A 294 21.46 13.69 -35.43
C TYR A 294 21.94 15.13 -35.61
N ARG A 295 23.25 15.38 -35.46
CA ARG A 295 23.87 16.69 -35.74
C ARG A 295 23.53 17.19 -37.15
N LYS A 296 23.49 16.30 -38.16
CA LYS A 296 23.11 16.67 -39.54
C LYS A 296 21.61 17.02 -39.63
N VAL A 297 20.76 16.23 -38.96
CA VAL A 297 19.30 16.49 -38.91
C VAL A 297 19.01 17.87 -38.30
N LEU A 298 19.75 18.28 -37.27
CA LEU A 298 19.60 19.60 -36.66
C LEU A 298 19.98 20.73 -37.61
N VAL A 299 21.06 20.55 -38.38
CA VAL A 299 21.48 21.50 -39.43
C VAL A 299 20.42 21.59 -40.52
N ASP A 300 19.93 20.46 -41.04
CA ASP A 300 18.91 20.42 -42.09
C ASP A 300 17.59 21.08 -41.66
N LYS A 301 17.24 20.96 -40.37
CA LYS A 301 16.05 21.59 -39.78
C LYS A 301 16.27 23.04 -39.34
N ASN A 302 17.47 23.60 -39.55
CA ASN A 302 17.86 24.93 -39.07
C ASN A 302 17.59 25.13 -37.56
N VAL A 303 17.80 24.10 -36.74
CA VAL A 303 17.67 24.22 -35.29
C VAL A 303 18.81 25.08 -34.78
N ARG A 304 18.48 26.15 -34.06
CA ARG A 304 19.49 27.06 -33.52
C ARG A 304 20.22 26.37 -32.38
N GLU A 305 21.51 26.61 -32.26
CA GLU A 305 22.34 26.07 -31.16
C GLU A 305 21.75 26.41 -29.79
N LYS A 306 21.23 27.63 -29.63
CA LYS A 306 20.53 28.02 -28.40
C LYS A 306 19.31 27.16 -28.07
N ASP A 307 18.68 26.51 -29.04
CA ASP A 307 17.48 25.69 -28.81
C ASP A 307 17.86 24.24 -28.45
N PHE A 308 19.02 23.76 -28.91
CA PHE A 308 19.63 22.47 -28.53
C PHE A 308 21.16 22.49 -28.77
N ASP A 309 21.92 22.67 -27.69
CA ASP A 309 23.38 22.62 -27.73
C ASP A 309 23.85 21.16 -27.72
N VAL A 310 24.19 20.65 -28.90
CA VAL A 310 24.65 19.25 -29.09
C VAL A 310 25.99 19.03 -28.40
N ASP A 311 26.90 19.99 -28.45
CA ASP A 311 28.25 19.82 -27.92
C ASP A 311 28.20 19.84 -26.38
N GLY A 312 27.43 20.77 -25.79
CA GLY A 312 27.12 20.76 -24.36
C GLY A 312 26.38 19.49 -23.90
N PHE A 313 25.39 19.03 -24.66
CA PHE A 313 24.68 17.76 -24.39
C PHE A 313 25.63 16.57 -24.34
N LEU A 314 26.52 16.43 -25.34
CA LEU A 314 27.48 15.33 -25.38
C LEU A 314 28.51 15.44 -24.24
N ASN A 315 29.00 16.63 -23.94
CA ASN A 315 29.97 16.83 -22.85
C ASN A 315 29.40 16.42 -21.48
N VAL A 316 28.15 16.78 -21.17
CA VAL A 316 27.51 16.40 -19.89
C VAL A 316 27.32 14.88 -19.80
N LEU A 317 27.04 14.25 -20.94
CA LEU A 317 26.76 12.82 -21.03
C LEU A 317 27.99 11.94 -21.27
N GLU A 318 29.17 12.54 -21.49
CA GLU A 318 30.44 11.85 -21.70
C GLU A 318 30.81 10.85 -20.58
N PRO A 319 30.55 11.13 -19.27
CA PRO A 319 30.83 10.18 -18.20
C PRO A 319 30.12 8.82 -18.35
N TYR A 320 28.99 8.75 -19.06
CA TYR A 320 28.24 7.51 -19.30
C TYR A 320 28.62 6.82 -20.62
N TYR A 321 29.53 7.41 -21.40
CA TYR A 321 29.94 6.93 -22.72
C TYR A 321 31.27 6.18 -22.65
N LYS A 322 31.28 4.93 -23.15
CA LYS A 322 32.45 4.03 -23.23
C LYS A 322 33.27 3.95 -21.95
N ASN A 323 34.40 4.66 -21.90
CA ASN A 323 35.40 4.61 -20.83
C ASN A 323 35.21 5.75 -19.82
N GLY A 324 34.08 6.47 -19.88
CA GLY A 324 33.71 7.41 -18.83
C GLY A 324 33.47 6.70 -17.49
N GLU A 325 33.49 7.49 -16.42
CA GLU A 325 33.38 7.04 -15.02
C GLU A 325 32.17 6.11 -14.77
N TYR A 326 31.04 6.39 -15.43
CA TYR A 326 29.78 5.63 -15.35
C TYR A 326 29.47 4.90 -16.67
N GLY A 327 30.47 4.66 -17.51
CA GLY A 327 30.32 4.02 -18.83
C GLY A 327 29.66 2.64 -18.78
N TYR A 328 29.77 1.94 -17.66
CA TYR A 328 29.14 0.64 -17.42
C TYR A 328 27.62 0.72 -17.18
N LEU A 329 27.13 1.85 -16.65
CA LEU A 329 25.81 1.94 -16.01
C LEU A 329 24.64 1.69 -16.98
N LEU A 330 24.73 2.22 -18.21
CA LEU A 330 23.66 2.19 -19.22
C LEU A 330 24.01 1.32 -20.44
N ASN A 331 25.08 0.54 -20.34
CA ASN A 331 25.64 -0.25 -21.42
C ASN A 331 25.79 -1.73 -21.05
N SER A 332 24.98 -2.23 -20.12
CA SER A 332 25.08 -3.63 -19.69
C SER A 332 24.92 -4.61 -20.85
N ASP A 333 25.84 -5.57 -20.94
CA ASP A 333 25.76 -6.71 -21.84
C ASP A 333 25.00 -7.89 -21.22
N LYS A 334 24.76 -7.83 -19.90
CA LYS A 334 23.92 -8.79 -19.18
C LYS A 334 22.47 -8.46 -19.54
N GLU A 335 21.97 -9.04 -20.63
CA GLU A 335 20.55 -8.99 -21.04
C GLU A 335 19.69 -9.80 -20.04
N LEU A 336 19.72 -9.41 -18.77
CA LEU A 336 18.91 -10.00 -17.71
C LEU A 336 17.46 -9.64 -18.01
N ASP A 337 16.69 -10.63 -18.45
CA ASP A 337 15.27 -10.49 -18.65
C ASP A 337 14.57 -10.33 -17.30
N LEU A 338 14.51 -9.08 -16.83
CA LEU A 338 13.79 -8.73 -15.63
C LEU A 338 12.29 -8.83 -15.82
N LEU A 339 11.75 -8.96 -17.04
CA LEU A 339 10.30 -9.02 -17.25
C LEU A 339 9.71 -10.25 -16.56
N ASN A 340 10.30 -11.42 -16.81
CA ASN A 340 9.75 -12.69 -16.34
C ASN A 340 10.17 -13.08 -14.91
N LYS A 341 11.22 -12.45 -14.35
CA LYS A 341 11.59 -12.63 -12.93
C LYS A 341 10.45 -12.15 -12.03
N ARG A 342 10.04 -12.93 -11.03
CA ARG A 342 8.89 -12.58 -10.16
C ARG A 342 9.33 -12.05 -8.81
N PHE A 343 10.58 -12.18 -8.41
CA PHE A 343 11.08 -11.66 -7.15
C PHE A 343 12.39 -10.92 -7.40
N ILE A 344 12.30 -9.59 -7.41
CA ILE A 344 13.43 -8.70 -7.68
C ILE A 344 13.57 -7.78 -6.48
N VAL A 345 14.78 -7.68 -5.92
CA VAL A 345 15.12 -6.76 -4.84
C VAL A 345 16.21 -5.82 -5.33
N PHE A 346 15.98 -4.51 -5.19
CA PHE A 346 16.97 -3.46 -5.39
C PHE A 346 17.39 -2.92 -4.03
N GLU A 347 18.62 -3.20 -3.63
CA GLU A 347 19.21 -2.67 -2.40
C GLU A 347 19.87 -1.32 -2.70
N LEU A 348 19.35 -0.26 -2.07
CA LEU A 348 19.76 1.11 -2.35
C LEU A 348 20.68 1.72 -1.30
N ASP A 349 20.97 1.05 -0.18
CA ASP A 349 21.69 1.67 0.95
C ASP A 349 23.04 2.28 0.56
N VAL A 350 23.77 1.65 -0.36
CA VAL A 350 25.08 2.14 -0.85
C VAL A 350 24.95 3.32 -1.82
N VAL A 351 23.86 3.40 -2.58
CA VAL A 351 23.68 4.39 -3.65
C VAL A 351 22.76 5.54 -3.26
N LYS A 352 22.01 5.45 -2.16
CA LYS A 352 20.97 6.43 -1.77
C LYS A 352 21.48 7.86 -1.65
N ASP A 353 22.73 8.04 -1.20
CA ASP A 353 23.36 9.35 -1.03
C ASP A 353 24.16 9.79 -2.26
N ASN A 354 24.24 8.95 -3.31
CA ASN A 354 24.95 9.28 -4.54
C ASN A 354 24.01 10.05 -5.49
N PRO A 355 24.29 11.35 -5.76
CA PRO A 355 23.40 12.21 -6.55
C PRO A 355 23.28 11.81 -8.02
N ILE A 356 24.17 10.93 -8.50
CA ILE A 356 24.20 10.45 -9.88
C ILE A 356 23.55 9.06 -9.98
N LEU A 357 23.96 8.12 -9.13
CA LEU A 357 23.49 6.74 -9.21
C LEU A 357 22.04 6.59 -8.73
N PHE A 358 21.63 7.30 -7.68
CA PHE A 358 20.29 7.14 -7.11
C PHE A 358 19.15 7.47 -8.10
N PRO A 359 19.17 8.62 -8.82
CA PRO A 359 18.14 8.90 -9.81
C PRO A 359 18.09 7.86 -10.93
N VAL A 360 19.25 7.39 -11.39
CA VAL A 360 19.34 6.39 -12.46
C VAL A 360 18.75 5.06 -12.02
N VAL A 361 19.14 4.56 -10.85
CA VAL A 361 18.61 3.31 -10.31
C VAL A 361 17.10 3.42 -10.06
N THR A 362 16.61 4.56 -9.58
CA THR A 362 15.18 4.82 -9.38
C THR A 362 14.40 4.75 -10.70
N ILE A 363 14.93 5.35 -11.78
CA ILE A 363 14.30 5.28 -13.11
C ILE A 363 14.25 3.83 -13.62
N ILE A 364 15.33 3.06 -13.41
CA ILE A 364 15.39 1.64 -13.80
C ILE A 364 14.35 0.81 -13.05
N ILE A 365 14.20 1.03 -11.73
CA ILE A 365 13.18 0.38 -10.90
C ILE A 365 11.79 0.64 -11.46
N MET A 366 11.47 1.91 -11.69
CA MET A 366 10.16 2.32 -12.21
C MET A 366 9.90 1.77 -13.61
N GLU A 367 10.88 1.83 -14.50
CA GLU A 367 10.79 1.26 -15.84
C GLU A 367 10.53 -0.25 -15.79
N THR A 368 11.27 -0.98 -14.96
CA THR A 368 11.11 -2.43 -14.78
C THR A 368 9.71 -2.76 -14.30
N PHE A 369 9.17 -2.01 -13.33
CA PHE A 369 7.83 -2.24 -12.82
C PHE A 369 6.74 -1.92 -13.86
N ILE A 370 6.85 -0.77 -14.53
CA ILE A 370 5.92 -0.33 -15.58
C ILE A 370 5.90 -1.33 -16.74
N ASN A 371 7.06 -1.83 -17.18
CA ASN A 371 7.17 -2.82 -18.24
C ASN A 371 6.41 -4.12 -17.87
N LYS A 372 6.53 -4.58 -16.63
CA LYS A 372 5.74 -5.72 -16.11
C LYS A 372 4.24 -5.44 -16.12
N MET A 373 3.82 -4.26 -15.68
CA MET A 373 2.41 -3.87 -15.66
C MET A 373 1.76 -4.01 -17.04
N ARG A 374 2.47 -3.62 -18.10
CA ARG A 374 1.96 -3.67 -19.49
C ARG A 374 2.02 -5.04 -20.13
N ARG A 375 3.16 -5.73 -20.03
CA ARG A 375 3.36 -6.96 -20.81
C ARG A 375 2.73 -8.18 -20.16
N LEU A 376 2.65 -8.21 -18.84
CA LEU A 376 2.18 -9.38 -18.09
C LEU A 376 0.69 -9.28 -17.76
N GLN A 377 -0.19 -9.12 -18.75
CA GLN A 377 -1.63 -8.95 -18.51
C GLN A 377 -2.23 -10.11 -17.70
N GLY A 378 -3.17 -9.81 -16.80
CA GLY A 378 -3.81 -10.80 -15.92
C GLY A 378 -2.97 -11.29 -14.74
N ILE A 379 -1.66 -10.97 -14.70
CA ILE A 379 -0.77 -11.37 -13.61
C ILE A 379 -0.77 -10.28 -12.51
N ARG A 380 -0.76 -10.67 -11.23
CA ARG A 380 -0.67 -9.73 -10.09
C ARG A 380 0.76 -9.19 -9.99
N LYS A 381 0.90 -7.88 -9.74
CA LYS A 381 2.18 -7.25 -9.44
C LYS A 381 2.10 -6.44 -8.14
N MET A 382 3.23 -6.34 -7.46
CA MET A 382 3.44 -5.56 -6.25
C MET A 382 4.76 -4.83 -6.39
N ILE A 383 4.74 -3.52 -6.15
CA ILE A 383 5.94 -2.75 -5.83
C ILE A 383 5.92 -2.47 -4.33
N LEU A 384 7.04 -2.67 -3.66
CA LEU A 384 7.21 -2.37 -2.25
C LEU A 384 8.43 -1.48 -2.09
N ILE A 385 8.28 -0.40 -1.35
CA ILE A 385 9.31 0.59 -1.08
C ILE A 385 9.46 0.65 0.45
N GLU A 386 10.63 0.25 0.97
CA GLU A 386 11.02 0.49 2.34
C GLU A 386 11.46 1.96 2.53
N GLU A 387 11.26 2.48 3.75
CA GLU A 387 11.64 3.85 4.15
C GLU A 387 11.11 4.96 3.20
N ALA A 388 9.85 4.82 2.77
CA ALA A 388 9.13 5.77 1.92
C ALA A 388 8.62 7.02 2.63
#